data_AF-A0A1V5WRW1-F1
#
_entry.id   AF-A0A1V5WRW1-F1
#
_cell.length_a   1.000
_cell.length_b   1.000
_cell.length_c   1.000
_cell.angle_alpha   90.00
_cell.angle_beta   90.00
_cell.angle_gamma   90.00
#
_symmetry.space_group_name_H-M   'P 1'
#
loop_
_entity.id
_entity.type
_entity.pdbx_description
1 polymer ?
#
loop_
_entity_poly.entity_id
_entity_poly.type
_entity_poly.pdbx_seq_one_letter_code
_entity_poly.pdbx_strand_id
1 'polypeptide(L)'
;MEQNKQIFIFLLIQLAMISFSYTEAVLEGYEGWAKDRKVWRFKVSRNHDYTSYHLVTYYLLFPLVIIALPLLVAGFSWELFWLLLASYLIGSIFEDFMWFVFNPERPFRKWNPKDTTWYPWLVIKRFALPVSYVVKFIIGVLMLVFLVG
;
A
#
# COMPACT_ATOMS: atom_id res chain seq x y z
N MET A 1 4.01 -16.59 -23.42
CA MET A 1 3.93 -17.33 -22.15
C MET A 1 4.38 -16.48 -20.95
N GLU A 2 5.39 -15.63 -21.14
CA GLU A 2 5.94 -14.75 -20.08
C GLU A 2 4.95 -13.67 -19.59
N GLN A 3 4.26 -12.99 -20.51
CA GLN A 3 3.31 -11.93 -20.17
C GLN A 3 2.13 -12.41 -19.30
N ASN A 4 1.58 -13.59 -19.57
CA ASN A 4 0.49 -14.14 -18.76
C ASN A 4 0.96 -14.37 -17.32
N LYS A 5 2.19 -14.89 -17.12
CA LYS A 5 2.76 -15.07 -15.78
C LYS A 5 2.93 -13.74 -15.06
N GLN A 6 3.40 -12.70 -15.75
CA GLN A 6 3.55 -11.37 -15.16
C GLN A 6 2.21 -10.79 -14.71
N ILE A 7 1.15 -10.93 -15.52
CA ILE A 7 -0.21 -10.53 -15.15
C ILE A 7 -0.68 -11.32 -13.92
N PHE A 8 -0.46 -12.64 -13.89
CA PHE A 8 -0.81 -13.44 -12.72
C PHE A 8 -0.07 -12.99 -11.47
N ILE A 9 1.25 -12.76 -11.53
CA ILE A 9 2.05 -12.26 -10.40
C ILE A 9 1.47 -10.93 -9.89
N PHE A 10 1.22 -9.99 -10.80
CA PHE A 10 0.64 -8.69 -10.45
C PHE A 10 -0.69 -8.86 -9.71
N LEU A 11 -1.63 -9.62 -10.29
CA LEU A 11 -2.96 -9.87 -9.71
C LEU A 11 -2.89 -10.60 -8.37
N LEU A 12 -1.97 -11.57 -8.23
CA LEU A 12 -1.80 -12.31 -6.98
C LEU A 12 -1.32 -11.39 -5.86
N ILE A 13 -0.38 -10.48 -6.16
CA ILE A 13 0.09 -9.47 -5.21
C ILE A 13 -1.06 -8.52 -4.86
N GLN A 14 -1.86 -8.07 -5.83
CA GLN A 14 -3.02 -7.22 -5.55
C GLN A 14 -4.00 -7.93 -4.61
N LEU A 15 -4.30 -9.20 -4.86
CA LEU A 15 -5.18 -9.99 -4.01
C LEU A 15 -4.61 -10.20 -2.60
N ALA A 16 -3.30 -10.43 -2.47
CA ALA A 16 -2.64 -10.57 -1.18
C ALA A 16 -2.71 -9.26 -0.37
N MET A 17 -2.46 -8.12 -1.03
CA MET A 17 -2.56 -6.79 -0.43
C MET A 17 -4.00 -6.46 0.00
N ILE A 18 -4.98 -6.73 -0.85
CA ILE A 18 -6.41 -6.59 -0.50
C ILE A 18 -6.75 -7.50 0.68
N SER A 19 -6.27 -8.74 0.71
CA SER A 19 -6.53 -9.67 1.82
C SER A 19 -5.92 -9.19 3.13
N PHE A 20 -4.73 -8.57 3.06
CA PHE A 20 -4.08 -7.99 4.23
C PHE A 20 -4.87 -6.82 4.82
N SER A 21 -5.53 -6.00 3.99
CA SER A 21 -6.31 -4.85 4.48
C SER A 21 -7.44 -5.24 5.43
N TYR A 22 -7.99 -6.45 5.32
CA TYR A 22 -8.91 -6.98 6.33
C TYR A 22 -8.23 -7.15 7.70
N THR A 23 -7.01 -7.70 7.69
CA THR A 23 -6.22 -7.89 8.91
C THR A 23 -5.86 -6.55 9.53
N GLU A 24 -5.44 -5.58 8.72
CA GLU A 24 -5.14 -4.23 9.19
C GLU A 24 -6.39 -3.54 9.76
N ALA A 25 -7.54 -3.63 9.09
CA ALA A 25 -8.80 -3.08 9.57
C ALA A 25 -9.19 -3.62 10.96
N VAL A 26 -9.02 -4.93 11.19
CA VAL A 26 -9.27 -5.55 12.51
C VAL A 26 -8.28 -5.07 13.56
N LEU A 27 -7.00 -4.93 13.19
CA LEU A 27 -5.96 -4.50 14.12
C LEU A 27 -6.07 -3.02 14.48
N GLU A 28 -6.44 -2.15 13.56
CA GLU A 28 -6.47 -0.70 13.76
C GLU A 28 -7.80 -0.16 14.32
N GLY A 29 -8.93 -0.82 14.03
CA GLY A 29 -10.25 -0.39 14.50
C GLY A 29 -10.63 1.02 14.00
N TYR A 30 -11.48 1.72 14.77
CA TYR A 30 -12.06 3.00 14.39
C TYR A 30 -11.04 4.12 14.11
N GLU A 31 -10.01 4.26 14.95
CA GLU A 31 -9.12 5.42 14.88
C GLU A 31 -8.23 5.39 13.64
N GLY A 32 -7.94 4.20 13.10
CA GLY A 32 -6.99 3.99 12.01
C GLY A 32 -5.55 4.28 12.42
N TRP A 33 -4.60 3.93 11.55
CA TRP A 33 -3.17 4.20 11.74
C TRP A 33 -2.60 3.65 13.06
N ALA A 34 -3.24 2.61 13.59
CA ALA A 34 -3.01 2.05 14.92
C ALA A 34 -2.91 3.13 16.03
N LYS A 35 -3.69 4.22 15.93
CA LYS A 35 -3.55 5.42 16.77
C LYS A 35 -3.83 5.18 18.25
N ASP A 36 -4.73 4.26 18.58
CA ASP A 36 -5.08 3.85 19.95
C ASP A 36 -4.19 2.71 20.50
N ARG A 37 -3.31 2.15 19.67
CA ARG A 37 -2.50 0.98 20.03
C ARG A 37 -1.20 1.34 20.75
N LYS A 38 -0.79 0.47 21.68
CA LYS A 38 0.49 0.55 22.40
C LYS A 38 1.63 -0.02 21.55
N VAL A 39 2.20 0.83 20.71
CA VAL A 39 3.30 0.51 19.79
C VAL A 39 4.36 1.61 19.85
N TRP A 40 5.59 1.32 19.44
CA TRP A 40 6.59 2.39 19.33
C TRP A 40 6.19 3.37 18.23
N ARG A 41 6.47 4.65 18.44
CA ARG A 41 6.09 5.74 17.53
C ARG A 41 7.31 6.57 17.19
N PHE A 42 7.51 6.80 15.90
CA PHE A 42 8.60 7.57 15.36
C PHE A 42 8.03 8.84 14.75
N LYS A 43 8.27 9.99 15.40
CA LYS A 43 7.76 11.28 14.95
C LYS A 43 8.54 11.73 13.72
N VAL A 44 7.84 11.93 12.60
CA VAL A 44 8.42 12.47 11.36
C VAL A 44 8.14 13.96 11.24
N SER A 45 6.98 14.42 11.74
CA SER A 45 6.66 15.83 11.85
C SER A 45 5.81 16.12 13.09
N ARG A 46 5.44 17.38 13.30
CA ARG A 46 4.58 17.79 14.42
C ARG A 46 3.22 17.06 14.43
N ASN A 47 2.69 16.73 13.26
CA ASN A 47 1.34 16.17 13.09
C ASN A 47 1.34 14.76 12.49
N HIS A 48 2.51 14.14 12.31
CA HIS A 48 2.61 12.85 11.65
C HIS A 48 3.70 12.00 12.29
N ASP A 49 3.33 10.78 12.68
CA ASP A 49 4.20 9.76 13.21
C ASP A 49 4.00 8.45 12.45
N TYR A 50 5.04 7.61 12.44
CA TYR A 50 4.93 6.23 12.00
C TYR A 50 4.93 5.32 13.21
N THR A 51 4.02 4.35 13.24
CA THR A 51 4.05 3.31 14.25
C THR A 51 5.06 2.22 13.86
N SER A 52 5.63 1.52 14.84
CA SER A 52 6.54 0.40 14.59
C SER A 52 5.91 -0.69 13.75
N TYR A 53 4.61 -0.92 13.90
CA TYR A 53 3.87 -1.84 13.03
C TYR A 53 3.95 -1.40 11.56
N HIS A 54 3.67 -0.13 11.24
CA HIS A 54 3.77 0.35 9.86
C HIS A 54 5.19 0.22 9.30
N LEU A 55 6.20 0.54 10.12
CA LEU A 55 7.60 0.38 9.72
C LEU A 55 7.96 -1.08 9.43
N VAL A 56 7.63 -1.99 10.36
CA VAL A 56 7.95 -3.41 10.22
C VAL A 56 7.16 -4.03 9.07
N THR A 57 5.87 -3.76 8.94
CA THR A 57 5.02 -4.35 7.91
C THR A 57 5.38 -3.81 6.52
N TYR A 58 5.33 -2.49 6.34
CA TYR A 58 5.43 -1.90 5.00
C TYR A 58 6.87 -1.70 4.53
N TYR A 59 7.83 -1.47 5.43
CA TYR A 59 9.21 -1.15 5.02
C TYR A 59 10.19 -2.30 5.23
N LEU A 60 9.78 -3.36 5.92
CA LEU A 60 10.62 -4.54 6.13
C LEU A 60 9.94 -5.80 5.59
N LEU A 61 8.81 -6.23 6.17
CA LEU A 61 8.17 -7.50 5.86
C LEU A 61 7.70 -7.58 4.40
N PHE A 62 6.94 -6.59 3.91
CA PHE A 62 6.46 -6.61 2.53
C PHE A 62 7.58 -6.52 1.48
N PRO A 63 8.59 -5.64 1.60
CA PRO A 63 9.73 -5.67 0.70
C PRO A 63 10.46 -7.01 0.71
N LEU A 64 10.62 -7.65 1.88
CA LEU A 64 11.26 -8.96 1.96
C LEU A 64 10.42 -10.06 1.29
N VAL A 65 9.12 -10.12 1.58
CA VAL A 65 8.25 -11.22 1.12
C VAL A 65 7.79 -11.04 -0.33
N ILE A 66 7.48 -9.81 -0.75
CA ILE A 66 6.94 -9.53 -2.08
C ILE A 66 8.05 -9.31 -3.11
N ILE A 67 9.20 -8.74 -2.71
CA ILE A 67 10.27 -8.37 -3.64
C ILE A 67 11.48 -9.30 -3.48
N ALA A 68 12.11 -9.30 -2.31
CA ALA A 68 13.40 -9.98 -2.13
C ALA A 68 13.29 -11.51 -2.26
N LEU A 69 12.26 -12.11 -1.63
CA LEU A 69 12.08 -13.56 -1.62
C LEU A 69 11.81 -14.11 -3.04
N PRO A 70 10.89 -13.55 -3.86
CA PRO A 70 10.71 -14.01 -5.23
C PRO A 70 11.97 -13.85 -6.08
N LEU A 71 12.72 -12.75 -5.94
CA LEU A 71 13.98 -12.54 -6.67
C LEU A 71 15.06 -13.55 -6.25
N LEU A 72 15.10 -13.92 -4.97
CA LEU A 72 16.02 -14.93 -4.46
C LEU A 72 15.68 -16.33 -4.98
N VAL A 73 14.38 -16.68 -5.04
CA VAL A 73 13.90 -18.01 -5.43
C VAL A 73 13.88 -18.20 -6.96
N ALA A 74 13.40 -17.22 -7.71
CA ALA A 74 13.26 -17.29 -9.17
C ALA A 74 14.53 -16.83 -9.91
N GLY A 75 15.48 -16.21 -9.21
CA GLY A 75 16.61 -15.52 -9.80
C GLY A 75 16.31 -14.05 -10.06
N PHE A 76 17.35 -13.21 -9.95
CA PHE A 76 17.21 -11.78 -10.18
C PHE A 76 17.10 -11.48 -11.68
N SER A 77 16.07 -10.74 -12.06
CA SER A 77 16.00 -10.02 -13.32
C SER A 77 15.41 -8.64 -13.09
N TRP A 78 15.80 -7.67 -13.91
CA TRP A 78 15.25 -6.32 -13.82
C TRP A 78 13.76 -6.31 -14.12
N GLU A 79 13.33 -7.16 -15.04
CA GLU A 79 11.92 -7.32 -15.40
C GLU A 79 11.08 -7.77 -14.21
N LEU A 80 11.55 -8.79 -13.48
CA LEU A 80 10.86 -9.28 -12.29
C LEU A 80 10.93 -8.25 -11.15
N PHE A 81 12.07 -7.60 -10.95
CA PHE A 81 12.22 -6.58 -9.91
C PHE A 81 11.23 -5.42 -10.10
N TRP A 82 11.15 -4.84 -11.30
CA TRP A 82 10.22 -3.74 -11.57
C TRP A 82 8.77 -4.19 -11.50
N LEU A 83 8.45 -5.41 -11.92
CA LEU A 83 7.10 -5.96 -11.81
C LEU A 83 6.67 -6.06 -10.35
N LEU A 84 7.52 -6.63 -9.49
CA LEU A 84 7.22 -6.80 -8.06
C LEU A 84 7.14 -5.46 -7.35
N LEU A 85 8.04 -4.53 -7.65
CA LEU A 85 8.03 -3.18 -7.08
C LEU A 85 6.78 -2.41 -7.50
N ALA A 86 6.41 -2.42 -8.78
CA ALA A 86 5.18 -1.78 -9.26
C ALA A 86 3.93 -2.43 -8.64
N SER A 87 3.90 -3.76 -8.57
CA SER A 87 2.81 -4.52 -7.94
C SER A 87 2.65 -4.16 -6.47
N TYR A 88 3.75 -4.00 -5.74
CA TYR A 88 3.75 -3.59 -4.34
C TYR A 88 3.26 -2.15 -4.16
N LEU A 89 3.75 -1.20 -4.98
CA LEU A 89 3.35 0.21 -4.90
C LEU A 89 1.84 0.37 -5.16
N ILE A 90 1.32 -0.23 -6.23
CA ILE A 90 -0.11 -0.19 -6.56
C ILE A 90 -0.93 -1.00 -5.54
N GLY A 91 -0.43 -2.17 -5.14
CA GLY A 91 -1.09 -3.02 -4.14
C GLY A 91 -1.26 -2.32 -2.81
N SER A 92 -0.29 -1.51 -2.37
CA SER A 92 -0.38 -0.70 -1.15
C SER A 92 -1.39 0.44 -1.22
N ILE A 93 -1.86 0.80 -2.43
CA ILE A 93 -2.99 1.73 -2.59
C ILE A 93 -4.31 0.96 -2.43
N PHE A 94 -4.41 -0.22 -3.05
CA PHE A 94 -5.61 -1.05 -2.91
C PHE A 94 -5.83 -1.54 -1.49
N GLU A 95 -4.76 -1.93 -0.81
CA GLU A 95 -4.79 -2.34 0.59
C GLU A 95 -5.42 -1.23 1.46
N ASP A 96 -4.81 -0.05 1.48
CA ASP A 96 -5.29 1.07 2.28
C ASP A 96 -6.68 1.58 1.87
N PHE A 97 -7.03 1.52 0.58
CA PHE A 97 -8.41 1.79 0.13
C PHE A 97 -9.40 0.74 0.64
N MET A 98 -9.05 -0.53 0.54
CA MET A 98 -9.88 -1.67 0.98
C MET A 98 -9.98 -1.77 2.49
N TRP A 99 -9.05 -1.17 3.25
CA TRP A 99 -9.20 -0.98 4.69
C TRP A 99 -10.53 -0.30 5.02
N PHE A 100 -10.93 0.75 4.29
CA PHE A 100 -12.22 1.44 4.50
C PHE A 100 -13.44 0.63 4.04
N VAL A 101 -13.22 -0.38 3.21
CA VAL A 101 -14.27 -1.31 2.75
C VAL A 101 -14.48 -2.41 3.79
N PHE A 102 -13.40 -2.97 4.32
CA PHE A 102 -13.45 -4.05 5.30
C PHE A 102 -13.65 -3.57 6.74
N ASN A 103 -13.28 -2.34 7.08
CA ASN A 103 -13.42 -1.84 8.44
C ASN A 103 -14.89 -1.50 8.77
N PRO A 104 -15.56 -2.28 9.65
CA PRO A 104 -16.96 -2.04 9.99
C PRO A 104 -17.17 -0.77 10.83
N GLU A 105 -16.14 -0.33 11.55
CA GLU A 105 -16.19 0.85 12.42
C GLU A 105 -15.93 2.14 11.62
N ARG A 106 -15.21 2.04 10.50
CA ARG A 106 -14.83 3.18 9.65
C ARG A 106 -15.14 2.95 8.17
N PRO A 107 -16.40 3.19 7.75
CA PRO A 107 -16.85 2.92 6.39
C PRO A 107 -16.25 3.89 5.37
N PHE A 108 -16.21 3.45 4.11
CA PHE A 108 -15.74 4.20 2.94
C PHE A 108 -16.21 5.65 2.81
N ARG A 109 -17.43 5.99 3.26
CA ARG A 109 -17.91 7.39 3.27
C ARG A 109 -17.03 8.35 4.10
N LYS A 110 -16.22 7.83 5.02
CA LYS A 110 -15.24 8.59 5.82
C LYS A 110 -13.88 8.72 5.13
N TRP A 111 -13.71 8.20 3.92
CA TRP A 111 -12.49 8.40 3.14
C TRP A 111 -12.51 9.79 2.49
N ASN A 112 -12.12 10.79 3.28
CA ASN A 112 -12.06 12.18 2.84
C ASN A 112 -11.07 12.97 3.73
N PRO A 113 -10.61 14.17 3.30
CA PRO A 113 -9.65 14.97 4.05
C PRO A 113 -10.09 15.41 5.44
N LYS A 114 -11.40 15.48 5.69
CA LYS A 114 -11.96 15.93 6.98
C LYS A 114 -11.91 14.82 8.01
N ASP A 115 -12.33 13.62 7.62
CA ASP A 115 -12.41 12.49 8.53
C ASP A 115 -11.05 11.76 8.64
N THR A 116 -10.29 11.63 7.55
CA THR A 116 -9.03 10.88 7.48
C THR A 116 -7.83 11.82 7.50
N THR A 117 -7.44 12.24 8.71
CA THR A 117 -6.43 13.30 8.90
C THR A 117 -4.98 12.84 8.87
N TRP A 118 -4.72 11.52 8.78
CA TRP A 118 -3.36 10.99 8.74
C TRP A 118 -2.73 10.98 7.33
N TYR A 119 -3.49 11.28 6.29
CA TYR A 119 -2.93 11.50 4.95
C TYR A 119 -2.69 12.98 4.67
N PRO A 120 -1.56 13.33 4.03
CA PRO A 120 -1.50 14.52 3.19
C PRO A 120 -2.42 14.33 1.99
N TRP A 121 -3.36 15.26 1.78
CA TRP A 121 -4.34 15.19 0.69
C TRP A 121 -4.00 16.19 -0.42
N LEU A 122 -4.06 15.72 -1.68
CA LEU A 122 -4.12 16.57 -2.86
C LEU A 122 -5.59 16.87 -3.14
N VAL A 123 -5.98 18.14 -3.01
CA VAL A 123 -7.37 18.59 -3.23
C VAL A 123 -7.43 19.46 -4.49
N ILE A 124 -8.17 19.01 -5.50
CA ILE A 124 -8.42 19.74 -6.74
C ILE A 124 -9.93 19.87 -6.93
N LYS A 125 -10.48 21.05 -6.61
CA LYS A 125 -11.92 21.34 -6.62
C LYS A 125 -12.70 20.32 -5.76
N ARG A 126 -13.43 19.41 -6.40
CA ARG A 126 -14.28 18.38 -5.75
C ARG A 126 -13.56 17.03 -5.58
N PHE A 127 -12.36 16.89 -6.13
CA PHE A 127 -11.59 15.65 -6.04
C PHE A 127 -10.52 15.79 -4.95
N ALA A 128 -10.43 14.79 -4.09
CA ALA A 128 -9.40 14.70 -3.06
C ALA A 128 -8.82 13.29 -3.07
N LEU A 129 -7.50 13.19 -3.17
CA LEU A 129 -6.77 11.91 -3.10
C LEU A 129 -5.58 12.06 -2.15
N PRO A 130 -5.20 11.02 -1.39
CA PRO A 130 -3.94 11.02 -0.67
C PRO A 130 -2.77 11.25 -1.63
N VAL A 131 -1.86 12.16 -1.29
CA VAL A 131 -0.68 12.47 -2.11
C VAL A 131 0.14 11.21 -2.37
N SER A 132 0.27 10.35 -1.34
CA SER A 132 0.96 9.07 -1.43
C SER A 132 0.36 8.16 -2.51
N TYR A 133 -0.95 8.17 -2.72
CA TYR A 133 -1.61 7.32 -3.73
C TYR A 133 -1.23 7.79 -5.13
N VAL A 134 -1.29 9.10 -5.37
CA VAL A 134 -0.96 9.69 -6.66
C VAL A 134 0.50 9.38 -7.01
N VAL A 135 1.43 9.61 -6.07
CA VAL A 135 2.85 9.36 -6.28
C VAL A 135 3.13 7.87 -6.55
N LYS A 136 2.62 6.97 -5.70
CA LYS A 136 2.79 5.52 -5.85
C LYS A 136 2.20 5.01 -7.16
N PHE A 137 1.02 5.50 -7.55
CA PHE A 137 0.34 5.10 -8.78
C PHE A 137 1.13 5.55 -10.02
N ILE A 138 1.56 6.81 -10.07
CA ILE A 138 2.36 7.33 -11.20
C ILE A 138 3.66 6.53 -11.33
N ILE A 139 4.41 6.34 -10.22
CA ILE A 139 5.66 5.59 -10.24
C ILE A 139 5.43 4.15 -10.67
N GLY A 140 4.42 3.47 -10.11
CA GLY A 140 4.10 2.09 -10.45
C GLY A 140 3.69 1.91 -11.91
N VAL A 141 2.87 2.82 -12.46
CA VAL A 141 2.48 2.78 -13.88
C VAL A 141 3.68 3.05 -14.78
N LEU A 142 4.55 4.01 -14.45
CA LEU A 142 5.77 4.27 -15.23
C LEU A 142 6.68 3.05 -15.28
N MET A 143 6.83 2.32 -14.16
CA MET A 143 7.57 1.06 -14.11
C MET A 143 6.95 -0.03 -15.00
N LEU A 144 5.61 -0.17 -14.99
CA LEU A 144 4.91 -1.12 -15.85
C LEU A 144 4.99 -0.76 -17.34
N VAL A 145 4.95 0.53 -17.68
CA VAL A 145 5.13 0.98 -19.06
C VAL A 145 6.55 0.70 -19.54
N PHE A 146 7.56 0.96 -18.70
CA PHE A 146 8.96 0.63 -18.99
C PHE A 146 9.21 -0.88 -19.17
N LEU A 147 8.35 -1.73 -18.57
CA LEU A 147 8.42 -3.19 -18.76
C LEU A 147 7.85 -3.67 -20.09
N VAL A 148 6.92 -2.92 -20.68
CA VAL A 148 6.19 -3.32 -21.89
C VAL A 148 6.75 -2.65 -23.15
N GLY A 149 7.34 -1.45 -23.01
CA GLY A 149 7.94 -0.69 -24.12
C GLY A 149 9.43 -1.00 -24.27
#